data_AF-A0A657ARE2-F1
#
_entry.id   AF-A0A657ARE2-F1
#
_cell.length_a   1.000
_cell.length_b   1.000
_cell.length_c   1.000
_cell.angle_alpha   90.00
_cell.angle_beta   90.00
_cell.angle_gamma   90.00
#
_symmetry.space_group_name_H-M   'P 1'
#
loop_
_entity.id
_entity.type
_entity.pdbx_description
1 polymer ?
#
loop_
_entity_poly.entity_id
_entity_poly.type
_entity_poly.pdbx_seq_one_letter_code
_entity_poly.pdbx_strand_id
1 'polypeptide(L)'
;MLPLYPQYASATGGSTFDAVAKDYVSRRQIPSLRFVASYHNYPPYIDAIVESIREHWKLHGQAEKLLLSYHGLPKFSHDKGDPYYTQCNETSQLIAEALELNGDQYMTVFQSRFGAAEWLQPYTDETLKSLAKQGTRFVQVICPGFSADCLETIEEIGVENRDYFLEGGGERYEYIPALNASEAHIKVLASLINENVQGWL
;
A
#
# COMPACT_ATOMS: atom_id res chain seq x y z
N MET A 1 -12.66 -4.90 -15.29
CA MET A 1 -11.32 -4.32 -15.11
C MET A 1 -11.05 -4.21 -13.63
N LEU A 2 -9.99 -4.88 -13.19
CA LEU A 2 -9.55 -4.95 -11.82
C LEU A 2 -8.16 -4.28 -11.79
N PRO A 3 -8.05 -3.05 -11.25
CA PRO A 3 -6.75 -2.45 -11.01
C PRO A 3 -5.92 -3.34 -10.06
N LEU A 4 -4.59 -3.30 -10.19
CA LEU A 4 -3.69 -3.95 -9.23
C LEU A 4 -3.22 -3.01 -8.11
N TYR A 5 -3.99 -1.94 -7.89
CA TYR A 5 -3.83 -0.98 -6.80
C TYR A 5 -5.06 -1.12 -5.89
N PRO A 6 -4.89 -1.56 -4.63
CA PRO A 6 -6.03 -1.74 -3.72
C PRO A 6 -6.74 -0.43 -3.40
N GLN A 7 -5.97 0.64 -3.15
CA GLN A 7 -6.46 1.99 -2.89
C GLN A 7 -6.63 2.75 -4.21
N TYR A 8 -7.79 3.39 -4.37
CA TYR A 8 -8.04 4.26 -5.51
C TYR A 8 -7.28 5.57 -5.35
N ALA A 9 -6.58 5.97 -6.41
CA ALA A 9 -6.16 7.34 -6.64
C ALA A 9 -6.56 7.77 -8.05
N SER A 10 -6.87 9.05 -8.22
CA SER A 10 -7.12 9.66 -9.54
C SER A 10 -5.93 9.47 -10.49
N ALA A 11 -4.70 9.52 -9.96
CA ALA A 11 -3.47 9.32 -10.72
C ALA A 11 -3.29 7.87 -11.23
N THR A 12 -3.93 6.87 -10.61
CA THR A 12 -3.78 5.44 -10.95
C THR A 12 -5.09 4.85 -11.49
N GLY A 13 -6.05 4.56 -10.62
CA GLY A 13 -7.36 4.01 -10.99
C GLY A 13 -8.13 4.95 -11.91
N GLY A 14 -8.09 6.26 -11.63
CA GLY A 14 -8.73 7.29 -12.45
C GLY A 14 -8.14 7.39 -13.85
N SER A 15 -6.82 7.53 -13.96
CA SER A 15 -6.13 7.62 -15.26
C SER A 15 -6.29 6.35 -16.11
N THR A 16 -6.35 5.18 -15.46
CA THR A 16 -6.66 3.91 -16.15
C THR A 16 -8.10 3.93 -16.68
N PHE A 17 -9.05 4.43 -15.89
CA PHE A 17 -10.44 4.57 -16.34
C PHE A 17 -10.56 5.58 -17.48
N ASP A 18 -9.85 6.71 -17.45
CA ASP A 18 -9.83 7.69 -18.54
C ASP A 18 -9.36 7.07 -19.85
N ALA A 19 -8.33 6.22 -19.81
CA ALA A 19 -7.85 5.49 -20.99
C ALA A 19 -8.91 4.51 -21.53
N VAL A 20 -9.59 3.78 -20.66
CA VAL A 20 -10.70 2.89 -21.04
C VAL A 20 -11.86 3.69 -21.64
N ALA A 21 -12.27 4.80 -21.01
CA ALA A 21 -13.35 5.65 -21.50
C ALA A 21 -13.02 6.25 -22.88
N LYS A 22 -11.78 6.70 -23.08
CA LYS A 22 -11.30 7.21 -24.38
C LYS A 22 -11.38 6.15 -25.48
N ASP A 23 -11.00 4.91 -25.18
CA ASP A 23 -11.15 3.79 -26.11
C ASP A 23 -12.63 3.52 -26.42
N TYR A 24 -13.51 3.51 -25.41
CA TYR A 24 -14.94 3.24 -25.57
C TYR A 24 -15.67 4.23 -26.48
N VAL A 25 -15.33 5.53 -26.39
CA VAL A 25 -15.91 6.58 -27.25
C VAL A 25 -15.61 6.35 -28.73
N SER A 26 -14.52 5.66 -29.07
CA SER A 26 -14.14 5.38 -30.46
C SER A 26 -14.83 4.15 -31.07
N ARG A 27 -15.48 3.31 -30.26
CA ARG A 27 -16.01 2.01 -30.68
C ARG A 27 -17.44 2.10 -31.19
N ARG A 28 -17.73 1.38 -32.28
CA ARG A 28 -19.12 1.15 -32.73
C ARG A 28 -19.85 0.09 -31.90
N GLN A 29 -19.14 -0.95 -31.48
CA GLN A 29 -19.65 -1.98 -30.58
C GLN A 29 -18.98 -1.80 -29.21
N ILE A 30 -19.79 -1.46 -28.21
CA ILE A 30 -19.33 -1.24 -26.84
C ILE A 30 -19.49 -2.56 -26.07
N PRO A 31 -18.40 -3.14 -25.51
CA PRO A 31 -18.50 -4.31 -24.66
C PRO A 31 -19.01 -3.95 -23.26
N SER A 32 -19.56 -4.93 -22.55
CA SER A 32 -19.92 -4.76 -21.13
C SER A 32 -18.68 -4.47 -20.28
N LEU A 33 -18.77 -3.48 -19.39
CA LEU A 33 -17.69 -3.09 -18.48
C LEU A 33 -18.15 -3.20 -17.03
N ARG A 34 -17.35 -3.90 -16.22
CA ARG A 34 -17.32 -3.75 -14.76
C ARG A 34 -15.99 -3.15 -14.38
N PHE A 35 -16.01 -2.12 -13.55
CA PHE A 35 -14.80 -1.49 -13.04
C PHE A 35 -14.81 -1.59 -11.51
N VAL A 36 -13.79 -2.23 -10.96
CA VAL A 36 -13.58 -2.30 -9.50
C VAL A 36 -12.81 -1.04 -9.11
N ALA A 37 -13.49 -0.12 -8.43
CA ALA A 37 -12.90 1.18 -8.09
C ALA A 37 -11.79 1.06 -7.05
N SER A 38 -12.00 0.29 -5.99
CA SER A 38 -11.01 -0.06 -4.97
C SER A 38 -11.37 -1.39 -4.33
N TYR A 39 -10.41 -2.00 -3.63
CA TYR A 39 -10.60 -3.20 -2.80
C TYR A 39 -9.74 -3.12 -1.52
N HIS A 40 -9.39 -1.91 -1.10
CA HIS A 40 -8.46 -1.61 -0.01
C HIS A 40 -8.89 -2.16 1.36
N ASN A 41 -10.21 -2.33 1.57
CA ASN A 41 -10.81 -2.88 2.78
C ASN A 41 -11.47 -4.25 2.56
N TYR A 42 -11.19 -4.91 1.43
CA TYR A 42 -11.71 -6.24 1.15
C TYR A 42 -11.11 -7.25 2.15
N PRO A 43 -11.92 -7.96 2.96
CA PRO A 43 -11.38 -8.77 4.05
C PRO A 43 -10.33 -9.81 3.61
N PRO A 44 -10.52 -10.57 2.52
CA PRO A 44 -9.47 -11.48 2.04
C PRO A 44 -8.16 -10.79 1.67
N TYR A 45 -8.20 -9.53 1.22
CA TYR A 45 -6.99 -8.76 0.95
C TYR A 45 -6.26 -8.41 2.25
N ILE A 46 -6.98 -7.92 3.26
CA ILE A 46 -6.43 -7.63 4.59
C ILE A 46 -5.83 -8.91 5.19
N ASP A 47 -6.56 -10.02 5.14
CA ASP A 47 -6.10 -11.32 5.67
C ASP A 47 -4.81 -11.79 4.99
N ALA A 48 -4.69 -11.62 3.67
CA ALA A 48 -3.49 -11.98 2.93
C ALA A 48 -2.26 -11.15 3.36
N ILE A 49 -2.45 -9.85 3.60
CA ILE A 49 -1.39 -8.97 4.10
C ILE A 49 -1.00 -9.34 5.53
N VAL A 50 -1.98 -9.55 6.40
CA VAL A 50 -1.79 -9.95 7.80
C VAL A 50 -1.02 -11.26 7.88
N GLU A 51 -1.35 -12.25 7.05
CA GLU A 51 -0.62 -13.52 7.03
C GLU A 51 0.81 -13.35 6.53
N SER A 52 1.05 -12.51 5.51
CA SER A 52 2.40 -12.18 5.05
C SER A 52 3.25 -11.58 6.18
N ILE A 53 2.68 -10.66 6.95
CA ILE A 53 3.34 -10.04 8.11
C ILE A 53 3.64 -11.08 9.19
N ARG A 54 2.66 -11.95 9.51
CA ARG A 54 2.85 -13.01 10.52
C ARG A 54 3.91 -14.02 10.11
N GLU A 55 3.95 -14.43 8.85
CA GLU A 55 4.99 -15.31 8.33
C GLU A 55 6.37 -14.66 8.42
N HIS A 56 6.47 -13.38 8.07
CA HIS A 56 7.70 -12.61 8.26
C HIS A 56 8.13 -12.57 9.73
N TRP A 57 7.20 -12.33 10.65
CA TRP A 57 7.47 -12.35 12.10
C TRP A 57 7.89 -13.71 12.64
N LYS A 58 7.39 -14.82 12.08
CA LYS A 58 7.84 -16.17 12.48
C LYS A 58 9.33 -16.37 12.18
N LEU A 59 9.83 -15.79 11.09
CA LEU A 59 11.22 -15.94 10.64
C LEU A 59 12.16 -14.91 11.27
N HIS A 60 11.69 -13.68 11.45
CA HIS A 60 12.53 -12.55 11.82
C HIS A 60 12.22 -11.97 13.21
N GLY A 61 11.13 -12.39 13.84
CA GLY A 61 10.60 -11.78 15.06
C GLY A 61 9.90 -10.44 14.79
N GLN A 62 8.98 -10.07 15.68
CA GLN A 62 8.27 -8.80 15.61
C GLN A 62 9.21 -7.62 15.92
N ALA A 63 9.07 -6.52 15.18
CA ALA A 63 9.78 -5.25 15.44
C ALA A 63 9.04 -4.37 16.47
N GLU A 64 9.67 -3.28 16.94
CA GLU A 64 9.03 -2.32 17.85
C GLU A 64 7.97 -1.47 17.14
N LYS A 65 8.19 -1.18 15.85
CA LYS A 65 7.27 -0.44 14.99
C LYS A 65 7.09 -1.15 13.64
N LEU A 66 5.84 -1.25 13.20
CA LEU A 66 5.46 -1.63 11.85
C LEU A 66 5.04 -0.38 11.07
N LEU A 67 5.77 -0.01 10.02
CA LEU A 67 5.40 1.09 9.13
C LEU A 67 4.66 0.53 7.92
N LEU A 68 3.47 1.06 7.66
CA LEU A 68 2.73 0.80 6.44
C LEU A 68 2.96 1.97 5.49
N SER A 69 3.86 1.77 4.53
CA SER A 69 4.33 2.80 3.60
C SER A 69 3.53 2.76 2.31
N TYR A 70 3.00 3.91 1.90
CA TYR A 70 2.23 4.08 0.66
C TYR A 70 2.92 5.11 -0.23
N HIS A 71 2.81 4.98 -1.55
CA HIS A 71 3.31 6.03 -2.43
C HIS A 71 2.59 7.35 -2.11
N GLY A 72 3.35 8.44 -1.94
CA GLY A 72 2.81 9.75 -1.64
C GLY A 72 1.99 10.30 -2.80
N LEU A 73 1.09 11.23 -2.49
CA LEU A 73 0.45 12.09 -3.47
C LEU A 73 0.63 13.55 -3.05
N PRO A 74 0.60 14.51 -3.98
CA PRO A 74 0.47 15.90 -3.64
C PRO A 74 -0.79 16.12 -2.78
N LYS A 75 -0.66 16.92 -1.71
CA LYS A 75 -1.75 17.20 -0.77
C LYS A 75 -2.99 17.75 -1.47
N PHE A 76 -2.82 18.56 -2.51
CA PHE A 76 -3.93 19.12 -3.27
C PHE A 76 -4.83 18.05 -3.90
N SER A 77 -4.32 16.84 -4.19
CA SER A 77 -5.14 15.75 -4.73
C SER A 77 -6.18 15.33 -3.71
N HIS A 78 -5.79 15.18 -2.45
CA HIS A 78 -6.71 14.92 -1.34
C HIS A 78 -7.69 16.08 -1.15
N ASP A 79 -7.22 17.33 -1.20
CA ASP A 79 -8.08 18.51 -1.04
C ASP A 79 -9.14 18.62 -2.17
N LYS A 80 -8.89 17.99 -3.33
CA LYS A 80 -9.84 17.87 -4.45
C LYS A 80 -10.80 16.67 -4.32
N GLY A 81 -10.73 15.92 -3.22
CA GLY A 81 -11.61 14.79 -2.94
C GLY A 81 -11.06 13.43 -3.38
N ASP A 82 -9.76 13.31 -3.64
CA ASP A 82 -9.14 11.99 -3.87
C ASP A 82 -9.21 11.14 -2.58
N PRO A 83 -9.83 9.94 -2.61
CA PRO A 83 -10.04 9.13 -1.41
C PRO A 83 -8.77 8.40 -0.95
N TYR A 84 -7.69 8.45 -1.72
CA TYR A 84 -6.47 7.66 -1.50
C TYR A 84 -5.95 7.76 -0.05
N TYR A 85 -5.80 8.98 0.48
CA TYR A 85 -5.32 9.17 1.85
C TYR A 85 -6.19 8.46 2.88
N THR A 86 -7.51 8.57 2.77
CA THR A 86 -8.45 7.92 3.69
C THR A 86 -8.38 6.40 3.55
N GLN A 87 -8.29 5.89 2.31
CA GLN A 87 -8.19 4.45 2.06
C GLN A 87 -6.88 3.84 2.55
N CYS A 88 -5.74 4.54 2.42
CA CYS A 88 -4.47 4.11 3.00
C CYS A 88 -4.55 3.99 4.52
N ASN A 89 -5.15 4.99 5.19
CA ASN A 89 -5.33 4.95 6.64
C ASN A 89 -6.27 3.83 7.08
N GLU A 90 -7.38 3.61 6.35
CA GLU A 90 -8.31 2.51 6.62
C GLU A 90 -7.63 1.14 6.45
N THR A 91 -6.87 0.93 5.37
CA THR A 91 -6.08 -0.31 5.18
C THR A 91 -5.12 -0.53 6.34
N SER A 92 -4.36 0.50 6.73
CA SER A 92 -3.45 0.40 7.88
C SER A 92 -4.15 0.07 9.18
N GLN A 93 -5.29 0.70 9.44
CA GLN A 93 -6.08 0.45 10.64
C GLN A 93 -6.56 -1.00 10.67
N LEU A 94 -7.15 -1.50 9.58
CA LEU A 94 -7.67 -2.87 9.49
C LEU A 94 -6.55 -3.92 9.68
N ILE A 95 -5.37 -3.67 9.09
CA ILE A 95 -4.19 -4.53 9.29
C ILE A 95 -3.74 -4.51 10.76
N ALA A 96 -3.64 -3.33 11.37
CA ALA A 96 -3.23 -3.19 12.75
C ALA A 96 -4.20 -3.85 13.73
N GLU A 97 -5.51 -3.70 13.50
CA GLU A 97 -6.57 -4.35 14.28
C GLU A 97 -6.46 -5.88 14.19
N ALA A 98 -6.29 -6.44 12.99
CA ALA A 98 -6.14 -7.87 12.78
C ALA A 98 -4.83 -8.46 13.34
N LEU A 99 -3.81 -7.62 13.51
CA LEU A 99 -2.53 -7.97 14.16
C LEU A 99 -2.53 -7.67 15.67
N GLU A 100 -3.62 -7.13 16.21
CA GLU A 100 -3.74 -6.72 17.62
C GLU A 100 -2.66 -5.70 18.06
N LEU A 101 -2.26 -4.84 17.13
CA LEU A 101 -1.27 -3.78 17.39
C LEU A 101 -1.93 -2.59 18.08
N ASN A 102 -1.28 -2.05 19.11
CA ASN A 102 -1.69 -0.78 19.70
C ASN A 102 -1.21 0.41 18.85
N GLY A 103 -1.73 1.61 19.14
CA GLY A 103 -1.42 2.83 18.38
C GLY A 103 0.07 3.24 18.39
N ASP A 104 0.85 2.74 19.35
CA ASP A 104 2.29 2.96 19.41
C ASP A 104 3.09 1.87 18.68
N GLN A 105 2.48 0.86 18.08
CA GLN A 105 3.19 -0.23 17.40
C GLN A 105 3.15 -0.12 15.87
N TYR A 106 2.35 0.77 15.30
CA TYR A 106 2.29 0.95 13.85
C TYR A 106 2.18 2.42 13.43
N MET A 107 2.54 2.71 12.18
CA MET A 107 2.39 4.04 11.59
C MET A 107 2.03 3.93 10.11
N THR A 108 1.08 4.74 9.65
CA THR A 108 0.88 5.01 8.21
C THR A 108 1.85 6.09 7.77
N VAL A 109 2.65 5.83 6.73
CA VAL A 109 3.64 6.77 6.19
C VAL A 109 3.56 6.84 4.67
N PHE A 110 4.07 7.91 4.08
CA PHE A 110 4.03 8.17 2.64
C PHE A 110 5.43 8.37 2.05
N GLN A 111 5.79 7.56 1.05
CA GLN A 111 7.10 7.53 0.37
C GLN A 111 7.06 8.29 -0.97
N SER A 112 8.20 8.41 -1.65
CA SER A 112 8.29 8.87 -3.05
C SER A 112 7.63 10.23 -3.32
N ARG A 113 8.25 11.31 -2.83
CA ARG A 113 7.82 12.71 -3.06
C ARG A 113 8.69 13.41 -4.10
N PHE A 114 8.07 14.26 -4.93
CA PHE A 114 8.77 14.99 -5.98
C PHE A 114 8.28 16.44 -6.14
N GLY A 115 9.21 17.34 -6.48
CA GLY A 115 8.90 18.76 -6.72
C GLY A 115 8.61 19.56 -5.45
N ALA A 116 8.14 20.79 -5.64
CA ALA A 116 8.00 21.78 -4.56
C ALA A 116 6.61 21.81 -3.89
N ALA A 117 5.66 21.00 -4.37
CA ALA A 117 4.34 20.93 -3.76
C ALA A 117 4.41 20.29 -2.36
N GLU A 118 3.42 20.56 -1.52
CA GLU A 118 3.23 19.79 -0.29
C GLU A 118 2.64 18.42 -0.63
N TRP A 119 3.14 17.36 0.03
CA TRP A 119 2.72 15.98 -0.18
C TRP A 119 2.03 15.45 1.08
N LEU A 120 1.32 14.32 0.93
CA LEU A 120 0.73 13.60 2.06
C LEU A 120 1.81 13.23 3.08
N GLN A 121 1.47 13.44 4.35
CA GLN A 121 2.34 13.24 5.50
C GLN A 121 1.74 12.17 6.43
N PRO A 122 2.56 11.52 7.27
CA PRO A 122 4.01 11.74 7.46
C PRO A 122 4.88 11.12 6.36
N TYR A 123 6.07 11.70 6.12
CA TYR A 123 7.01 11.22 5.10
C TYR A 123 7.85 10.05 5.60
N THR A 124 7.95 8.96 4.83
CA THR A 124 8.62 7.72 5.26
C THR A 124 10.07 7.94 5.66
N ASP A 125 10.83 8.70 4.86
CA ASP A 125 12.25 9.00 5.09
C ASP A 125 12.47 9.78 6.39
N GLU A 126 11.70 10.85 6.59
CA GLU A 126 11.78 11.68 7.80
C GLU A 126 11.28 10.95 9.04
N THR A 127 10.25 10.11 8.91
CA THR A 127 9.76 9.27 10.01
C THR A 127 10.81 8.27 10.45
N LEU A 128 11.48 7.57 9.54
CA LEU A 128 12.52 6.60 9.88
C LEU A 128 13.72 7.26 10.56
N LYS A 129 14.21 8.40 10.03
CA LYS A 129 15.27 9.18 10.69
C LYS A 129 14.87 9.62 12.09
N SER A 130 13.61 10.02 12.28
CA SER A 130 13.08 10.47 13.56
C SER A 130 12.97 9.33 14.57
N LEU A 131 12.42 8.18 14.17
CA LEU A 131 12.29 6.99 15.02
C LEU A 131 13.65 6.51 15.53
N ALA A 132 14.66 6.44 14.64
CA ALA A 132 16.01 6.06 15.02
C ALA A 132 16.59 7.02 16.07
N LYS A 133 16.46 8.34 15.86
CA LYS A 133 16.89 9.38 16.83
C LYS A 133 16.15 9.32 18.16
N GLN A 134 14.90 8.87 18.16
CA GLN A 134 14.09 8.69 19.37
C GLN A 134 14.38 7.38 20.11
N GLY A 135 15.28 6.54 19.57
CA GLY A 135 15.72 5.30 20.20
C GLY A 135 14.90 4.07 19.84
N THR A 136 14.02 4.14 18.83
CA THR A 136 13.42 2.93 18.25
C THR A 136 14.54 2.11 17.62
N ARG A 137 14.73 0.87 18.10
CA ARG A 137 15.86 0.04 17.66
C ARG A 137 15.49 -0.82 16.47
N PHE A 138 14.25 -1.29 16.40
CA PHE A 138 13.81 -2.26 15.41
C PHE A 138 12.55 -1.80 14.69
N VAL A 139 12.60 -1.76 13.35
CA VAL A 139 11.44 -1.44 12.51
C VAL A 139 11.23 -2.49 11.41
N GLN A 140 9.98 -2.69 11.04
CA GLN A 140 9.58 -3.43 9.86
C GLN A 140 8.73 -2.51 8.98
N VAL A 141 8.90 -2.60 7.66
CA VAL A 141 8.17 -1.78 6.69
C VAL A 141 7.50 -2.67 5.66
N ILE A 142 6.23 -2.43 5.39
CA ILE A 142 5.46 -3.07 4.33
C ILE A 142 4.82 -2.02 3.43
N CYS A 143 4.54 -2.35 2.18
CA CYS A 143 3.92 -1.44 1.21
C CYS A 143 2.55 -1.95 0.69
N PRO A 144 1.45 -1.80 1.45
CA PRO A 144 0.13 -2.33 1.06
C PRO A 144 -0.52 -1.60 -0.13
N GLY A 145 0.13 -0.59 -0.70
CA GLY A 145 -0.29 0.05 -1.95
C GLY A 145 0.21 -0.69 -3.20
N PHE A 146 1.14 -1.62 -3.06
CA PHE A 146 1.80 -2.32 -4.17
C PHE A 146 1.45 -3.80 -4.16
N SER A 147 0.95 -4.28 -5.30
CA SER A 147 0.61 -5.69 -5.53
C SER A 147 1.82 -6.58 -5.78
N ALA A 148 2.89 -5.99 -6.32
CA ALA A 148 4.16 -6.65 -6.61
C ALA A 148 5.31 -5.69 -6.32
N ASP A 149 6.49 -6.26 -6.07
CA ASP A 149 7.69 -5.48 -5.84
C ASP A 149 8.13 -4.73 -7.10
N CYS A 150 8.60 -3.50 -6.90
CA CYS A 150 9.04 -2.59 -7.94
C CYS A 150 10.25 -1.79 -7.45
N LEU A 151 10.68 -0.78 -8.22
CA LEU A 151 11.84 0.02 -7.86
C LEU A 151 11.63 0.74 -6.52
N GLU A 152 10.43 1.28 -6.31
CA GLU A 152 10.04 2.02 -5.11
C GLU A 152 10.02 1.12 -3.86
N THR A 153 9.76 -0.19 -4.00
CA THR A 153 9.79 -1.09 -2.84
C THR A 153 11.18 -1.69 -2.60
N ILE A 154 11.86 -2.15 -3.65
CA ILE A 154 13.15 -2.83 -3.51
C ILE A 154 14.27 -1.85 -3.20
N GLU A 155 14.35 -0.74 -3.94
CA GLU A 155 15.45 0.22 -3.82
C GLU A 155 15.12 1.29 -2.77
N GLU A 156 14.04 2.06 -2.95
CA GLU A 156 13.73 3.16 -2.04
C GLU A 156 13.42 2.64 -0.62
N ILE A 157 12.54 1.65 -0.47
CA ILE A 157 12.23 1.09 0.85
C ILE A 157 13.31 0.10 1.33
N GLY A 158 13.68 -0.88 0.50
CA GLY A 158 14.62 -1.94 0.90
C GLY A 158 16.08 -1.51 1.10
N VAL A 159 16.50 -0.38 0.48
CA VAL A 159 17.88 0.12 0.55
C VAL A 159 17.94 1.51 1.15
N GLU A 160 17.40 2.54 0.49
CA GLU A 160 17.62 3.94 0.93
C GLU A 160 17.03 4.22 2.32
N ASN A 161 15.77 3.83 2.54
CA ASN A 161 15.08 4.05 3.81
C ASN A 161 15.63 3.17 4.94
N ARG A 162 16.09 1.96 4.61
CA ARG A 162 16.85 1.11 5.53
C ARG A 162 18.11 1.84 6.01
N ASP A 163 18.88 2.38 5.09
CA ASP A 163 20.15 3.04 5.39
C ASP A 163 19.90 4.30 6.24
N TYR A 164 18.87 5.10 5.96
CA TYR A 164 18.48 6.23 6.82
C TYR A 164 18.17 5.83 8.27
N PHE A 165 17.49 4.70 8.48
CA PHE A 165 17.16 4.22 9.82
C PHE A 165 18.41 3.72 10.57
N LEU A 166 19.24 2.92 9.90
CA LEU A 166 20.45 2.35 10.51
C LEU A 166 21.51 3.43 10.80
N GLU A 167 21.73 4.37 9.89
CA GLU A 167 22.62 5.53 10.09
C GLU A 167 22.11 6.46 11.21
N GLY A 168 20.79 6.51 11.41
CA GLY A 168 20.15 7.26 12.48
C GLY A 168 20.30 6.66 13.87
N GLY A 169 20.91 5.47 14.00
CA GLY A 169 21.09 4.76 15.27
C GLY A 169 20.15 3.57 15.48
N GLY A 170 19.32 3.23 14.49
CA GLY A 170 18.53 2.01 14.48
C GLY A 170 19.43 0.77 14.34
N GLU A 171 18.96 -0.38 14.82
CA GLU A 171 19.75 -1.62 14.87
C GLU A 171 19.25 -2.70 13.91
N ARG A 172 17.93 -2.77 13.68
CA ARG A 172 17.32 -3.75 12.78
C ARG A 172 16.23 -3.10 11.94
N TYR A 173 16.34 -3.32 10.64
CA TYR A 173 15.36 -2.87 9.67
C TYR A 173 15.05 -4.03 8.75
N GLU A 174 13.77 -4.27 8.50
CA GLU A 174 13.33 -5.30 7.57
C GLU A 174 12.22 -4.78 6.67
N TYR A 175 12.38 -5.01 5.38
CA TYR A 175 11.31 -4.85 4.41
C TYR A 175 10.52 -6.16 4.31
N ILE A 176 9.19 -6.07 4.42
CA ILE A 176 8.26 -7.18 4.18
C ILE A 176 7.81 -7.08 2.72
N PRO A 177 8.15 -8.08 1.88
CA PRO A 177 7.85 -8.06 0.45
C PRO A 177 6.36 -7.86 0.15
N ALA A 178 6.07 -7.25 -1.01
CA ALA A 178 4.72 -7.25 -1.56
C ALA A 178 4.18 -8.68 -1.71
N LEU A 179 2.85 -8.82 -1.82
CA LEU A 179 2.24 -10.14 -1.95
C LEU A 179 2.68 -10.89 -3.23
N ASN A 180 3.16 -10.18 -4.25
CA ASN A 180 3.77 -10.73 -5.46
C ASN A 180 2.89 -11.83 -6.10
N ALA A 181 3.47 -12.94 -6.56
CA ALA A 181 2.75 -14.09 -7.09
C ALA A 181 2.39 -15.13 -6.02
N SER A 182 2.23 -14.72 -4.75
CA SER A 182 1.83 -15.65 -3.68
C SER A 182 0.45 -16.26 -3.95
N GLU A 183 0.26 -17.49 -3.48
CA GLU A 183 -1.03 -18.18 -3.63
C GLU A 183 -2.17 -17.40 -2.94
N ALA A 184 -1.89 -16.76 -1.80
CA ALA A 184 -2.85 -15.91 -1.09
C ALA A 184 -3.30 -14.73 -1.96
N HIS A 185 -2.37 -14.03 -2.62
CA HIS A 185 -2.73 -12.91 -3.50
C HIS A 185 -3.54 -13.35 -4.71
N ILE A 186 -3.14 -14.44 -5.36
CA ILE A 186 -3.87 -14.98 -6.51
C ILE A 186 -5.29 -15.35 -6.10
N LYS A 187 -5.48 -15.94 -4.91
CA LYS A 187 -6.81 -16.23 -4.35
C LYS A 187 -7.63 -14.96 -4.13
N VAL A 188 -7.04 -13.90 -3.57
CA VAL A 188 -7.72 -12.61 -3.40
C VAL A 188 -8.22 -12.06 -4.74
N LEU A 189 -7.35 -12.01 -5.76
CA LEU A 189 -7.70 -11.53 -7.08
C LEU A 189 -8.79 -12.39 -7.74
N ALA A 190 -8.68 -13.72 -7.61
CA ALA A 190 -9.68 -14.64 -8.13
C ALA A 190 -11.05 -14.45 -7.44
N SER A 191 -11.08 -14.29 -6.12
CA SER A 191 -12.32 -14.02 -5.37
C SER A 191 -12.95 -12.69 -5.78
N LEU A 192 -12.15 -11.62 -5.89
CA LEU A 192 -12.63 -10.33 -6.38
C LEU A 192 -13.25 -10.44 -7.77
N ILE A 193 -12.60 -11.16 -8.69
CA ILE A 193 -13.15 -11.39 -10.03
C ILE A 193 -14.47 -12.16 -9.93
N ASN A 194 -14.47 -13.30 -9.24
CA ASN A 194 -15.64 -14.17 -9.12
C ASN A 194 -16.85 -13.45 -8.53
N GLU A 195 -16.67 -12.67 -7.47
CA GLU A 195 -17.73 -11.86 -6.84
C GLU A 195 -18.27 -10.79 -7.79
N ASN A 196 -17.39 -10.12 -8.55
CA ASN A 196 -17.79 -9.05 -9.46
C ASN A 196 -18.47 -9.56 -10.74
N VAL A 197 -18.29 -10.83 -11.12
CA VAL A 197 -18.92 -11.42 -12.32
C VAL A 197 -20.19 -12.22 -12.03
N GLN A 198 -20.58 -12.43 -10.77
CA GLN A 198 -21.77 -13.25 -10.42
C GLN A 198 -23.08 -12.82 -11.13
N GLY A 199 -23.22 -11.54 -11.49
CA GLY A 199 -24.40 -11.03 -12.21
C GLY A 199 -24.31 -11.11 -13.74
N TRP A 200 -23.22 -11.67 -14.29
CA TRP A 200 -22.98 -11.82 -15.72
C TRP A 200 -22.90 -13.28 -16.18
N LEU A 201 -22.69 -14.22 -15.24
CA LEU A 201 -22.59 -15.66 -15.47
C LEU A 201 -23.90 -16.38 -15.18
#